data_AF-A0A238Z5Y3-F1
#
_entry.id   AF-A0A238Z5Y3-F1
#
_cell.length_a   1.000
_cell.length_b   1.000
_cell.length_c   1.000
_cell.angle_alpha   90.00
_cell.angle_beta   90.00
_cell.angle_gamma   90.00
#
_symmetry.space_group_name_H-M   'P 1'
#
loop_
_entity.id
_entity.type
_entity.pdbx_description
1 polymer ?
#
loop_
_entity_poly.entity_id
_entity_poly.type
_entity_poly.pdbx_seq_one_letter_code
_entity_poly.pdbx_strand_id
1 'polypeptide(L)'
;MNYLNTTLTVLLGLGCLAGAVQAHATLEQSEAAVGATTKITLRVPHGCKGEATNEVRIDIPEGFYAVKPMPKAGWALTTETGPYAVPYDNHGTEMTEGVRAVTWSGGALEDGWYDEFTLRGTVGPDAEAGSMLYFPSLQSCANGTADWTDTSGSRDVSNPAPDILLVAGMEDQGHGAMAMPLNSTVTLGDLELSGPFARATLPNQPVAGGFLTITNTGDSDDTLIAARSDAAARMEVHEMAMDGDVMRMRELEQGLPIPAGETVMLKPGGFHIMFMDLAGPLAEGDSTRVTLVFEKAGEVTLTMPVVARNRAGHGGRAGHGADGK
;
A
#
# COMPACT_ATOMS: atom_id res chain seq x y z
N MET A 1 15.95 -55.54 46.35
CA MET A 1 16.82 -55.31 45.18
C MET A 1 16.04 -55.57 43.90
N ASN A 2 15.83 -54.54 43.09
CA ASN A 2 16.08 -54.54 41.64
C ASN A 2 15.54 -53.23 41.05
N TYR A 3 16.46 -52.32 40.76
CA TYR A 3 16.23 -51.07 40.05
C TYR A 3 16.13 -51.39 38.55
N LEU A 4 15.05 -50.96 37.88
CA LEU A 4 14.96 -50.94 36.42
C LEU A 4 15.04 -49.49 35.96
N ASN A 5 16.22 -49.09 35.47
CA ASN A 5 16.43 -47.89 34.69
C ASN A 5 16.04 -48.21 33.24
N THR A 6 15.07 -47.47 32.68
CA THR A 6 14.84 -47.46 31.23
C THR A 6 14.82 -46.03 30.73
N THR A 7 15.81 -45.75 29.89
CA THR A 7 16.20 -44.48 29.29
C THR A 7 15.10 -43.93 28.38
N LEU A 8 14.72 -42.66 28.57
CA LEU A 8 13.81 -41.92 27.70
C LEU A 8 14.62 -41.29 26.55
N THR A 9 14.55 -41.87 25.35
CA THR A 9 15.14 -41.29 24.14
C THR A 9 14.16 -40.27 23.55
N VAL A 10 14.47 -38.98 23.66
CA VAL A 10 13.72 -37.90 23.00
C VAL A 10 14.22 -37.78 21.56
N LEU A 11 13.42 -38.20 20.58
CA LEU A 11 13.64 -37.84 19.17
C LEU A 11 13.22 -36.38 18.98
N LEU A 12 14.19 -35.48 18.80
CA LEU A 12 13.94 -34.14 18.28
C LEU A 12 13.67 -34.28 16.76
N GLY A 13 12.39 -34.25 16.37
CA GLY A 13 12.00 -34.15 14.98
C GLY A 13 12.34 -32.76 14.44
N LEU A 14 13.42 -32.66 13.66
CA LEU A 14 13.74 -31.46 12.90
C LEU A 14 12.73 -31.37 11.74
N GLY A 15 11.63 -30.64 11.96
CA GLY A 15 10.69 -30.32 10.90
C GLY A 15 11.35 -29.40 9.89
N CYS A 16 11.81 -29.95 8.76
CA CYS A 16 12.12 -29.18 7.57
C CYS A 16 10.83 -28.50 7.11
N LEU A 17 10.68 -27.21 7.43
CA LEU A 17 9.77 -26.33 6.70
C LEU A 17 10.34 -26.20 5.28
N ALA A 18 9.87 -27.04 4.37
CA ALA A 18 10.11 -26.88 2.95
C ALA A 18 9.41 -25.57 2.53
N GLY A 19 10.19 -24.50 2.40
CA GLY A 19 9.70 -23.29 1.74
C GLY A 19 9.26 -23.67 0.33
N ALA A 20 8.04 -23.30 -0.05
CA ALA A 20 7.58 -23.49 -1.40
C ALA A 20 8.54 -22.73 -2.33
N VAL A 21 9.23 -23.46 -3.22
CA VAL A 21 9.94 -22.85 -4.34
C VAL A 21 8.85 -22.22 -5.21
N GLN A 22 8.68 -20.90 -5.14
CA GLN A 22 7.72 -20.20 -5.98
C GLN A 22 8.25 -20.15 -7.41
N ALA A 23 7.72 -21.03 -8.26
CA ALA A 23 8.07 -21.13 -9.68
C ALA A 23 7.14 -20.31 -10.60
N HIS A 24 6.08 -19.70 -10.04
CA HIS A 24 5.11 -18.92 -10.82
C HIS A 24 5.42 -17.43 -10.74
N ALA A 25 5.08 -16.70 -11.78
CA ALA A 25 5.06 -15.25 -11.68
C ALA A 25 3.97 -14.79 -10.71
N THR A 26 4.26 -13.70 -10.00
CA THR A 26 3.35 -13.12 -9.01
C THR A 26 3.28 -11.63 -9.19
N LEU A 27 2.22 -11.01 -8.68
CA LEU A 27 2.20 -9.56 -8.50
C LEU A 27 2.83 -9.22 -7.14
N GLU A 28 3.62 -8.13 -7.11
CA GLU A 28 4.15 -7.59 -5.86
C GLU A 28 3.03 -7.06 -4.96
N GLN A 29 2.02 -6.45 -5.59
CA GLN A 29 0.82 -5.99 -4.91
C GLN A 29 -0.12 -7.17 -4.69
N SER A 30 -0.70 -7.28 -3.50
CA SER A 30 -1.74 -8.28 -3.19
C SER A 30 -3.16 -7.72 -3.32
N GLU A 31 -3.30 -6.39 -3.37
CA GLU A 31 -4.58 -5.69 -3.40
C GLU A 31 -4.53 -4.43 -4.28
N ALA A 32 -5.70 -3.97 -4.74
CA ALA A 32 -5.89 -2.64 -5.33
C ALA A 32 -7.27 -2.08 -4.97
N ALA A 33 -7.33 -0.78 -4.65
CA ALA A 33 -8.61 -0.13 -4.38
C ALA A 33 -9.37 0.15 -5.69
N VAL A 34 -10.67 -0.16 -5.70
CA VAL A 34 -11.59 0.19 -6.79
C VAL A 34 -11.56 1.72 -7.01
N GLY A 35 -11.56 2.15 -8.28
CA GLY A 35 -11.46 3.57 -8.64
C GLY A 35 -10.06 4.20 -8.48
N ALA A 36 -9.08 3.50 -7.89
CA ALA A 36 -7.76 4.08 -7.63
C ALA A 36 -6.74 3.77 -8.74
N THR A 37 -5.85 4.73 -9.00
CA THR A 37 -4.63 4.47 -9.76
C THR A 37 -3.65 3.69 -8.90
N THR A 38 -3.20 2.55 -9.41
CA THR A 38 -2.23 1.68 -8.75
C THR A 38 -1.10 1.26 -9.68
N LYS A 39 -0.01 0.80 -9.09
CA LYS A 39 1.11 0.16 -9.78
C LYS A 39 0.87 -1.35 -9.78
N ILE A 40 1.15 -2.01 -10.89
CA ILE A 40 1.15 -3.45 -11.05
C ILE A 40 2.58 -3.85 -11.40
N THR A 41 3.17 -4.71 -10.57
CA THR A 41 4.54 -5.21 -10.76
C THR A 41 4.51 -6.71 -10.83
N LEU A 42 4.65 -7.23 -12.04
CA LEU A 42 4.85 -8.65 -12.28
C LEU A 42 6.29 -9.01 -11.93
N ARG A 43 6.46 -9.93 -10.97
CA ARG A 43 7.73 -10.55 -10.65
C ARG A 43 7.84 -11.86 -11.41
N VAL A 44 8.85 -11.97 -12.27
CA VAL A 44 9.20 -13.20 -12.99
C VAL A 44 10.39 -13.85 -12.27
N PRO A 45 10.24 -15.04 -11.68
CA PRO A 45 11.22 -15.58 -10.73
C PRO A 45 12.48 -16.18 -11.38
N HIS A 46 12.38 -16.65 -12.62
CA HIS A 46 13.44 -17.36 -13.34
C HIS A 46 13.10 -17.43 -14.83
N GLY A 47 13.97 -18.07 -15.61
CA GLY A 47 13.82 -18.36 -17.03
C GLY A 47 12.88 -19.54 -17.30
N CYS A 48 12.61 -19.84 -18.57
CA CYS A 48 11.76 -20.98 -18.93
C CYS A 48 12.65 -22.19 -19.16
N LYS A 49 12.45 -23.26 -18.38
CA LYS A 49 13.17 -24.53 -18.56
C LYS A 49 14.71 -24.40 -18.58
N GLY A 50 15.28 -23.49 -17.79
CA GLY A 50 16.73 -23.26 -17.76
C GLY A 50 17.24 -22.24 -18.79
N GLU A 51 16.37 -21.70 -19.64
CA GLU A 51 16.74 -20.72 -20.67
C GLU A 51 16.36 -19.31 -20.25
N ALA A 52 17.15 -18.33 -20.70
CA ALA A 52 16.87 -16.93 -20.39
C ALA A 52 15.54 -16.45 -20.98
N THR A 53 14.81 -15.65 -20.21
CA THR A 53 13.61 -14.95 -20.68
C THR A 53 14.02 -13.81 -21.59
N ASN A 54 13.43 -13.78 -22.78
CA ASN A 54 13.66 -12.73 -23.76
C ASN A 54 12.44 -11.85 -23.97
N GLU A 55 11.26 -12.31 -23.57
CA GLU A 55 10.02 -11.54 -23.67
C GLU A 55 9.09 -11.82 -22.50
N VAL A 56 8.44 -10.77 -22.01
CA VAL A 56 7.37 -10.82 -21.03
C VAL A 56 6.21 -9.97 -21.52
N ARG A 57 5.03 -10.58 -21.62
CA ARG A 57 3.78 -9.93 -21.99
C ARG A 57 2.82 -9.96 -20.80
N ILE A 58 2.13 -8.85 -20.58
CA ILE A 58 1.00 -8.75 -19.65
C ILE A 58 -0.22 -8.30 -20.46
N ASP A 59 -1.26 -9.13 -20.50
CA ASP A 59 -2.56 -8.73 -21.01
C ASP A 59 -3.33 -7.94 -19.94
N ILE A 60 -3.92 -6.83 -20.35
CA ILE A 60 -4.65 -5.93 -19.46
C ILE A 60 -6.09 -6.42 -19.34
N PRO A 61 -6.58 -6.78 -18.14
CA PRO A 61 -7.95 -7.24 -17.96
C PRO A 61 -8.97 -6.13 -18.22
N GLU A 62 -10.23 -6.50 -18.40
CA GLU A 62 -11.33 -5.55 -18.22
C GLU A 62 -11.40 -5.14 -16.73
N GLY A 63 -11.88 -3.94 -16.45
CA GLY A 63 -11.82 -3.33 -15.12
C GLY A 63 -10.49 -2.63 -14.79
N PHE A 64 -9.53 -2.58 -15.73
CA PHE A 64 -8.27 -1.85 -15.58
C PHE A 64 -7.97 -0.99 -16.81
N TYR A 65 -7.81 0.31 -16.62
CA TYR A 65 -7.70 1.28 -17.71
C TYR A 65 -6.60 2.33 -17.46
N ALA A 66 -6.43 3.24 -18.43
CA ALA A 66 -5.42 4.31 -18.39
C ALA A 66 -3.98 3.79 -18.17
N VAL A 67 -3.68 2.61 -18.70
CA VAL A 67 -2.43 1.89 -18.47
C VAL A 67 -1.23 2.63 -19.07
N LYS A 68 -0.16 2.73 -18.29
CA LYS A 68 1.14 3.27 -18.70
C LYS A 68 2.25 2.34 -18.21
N PRO A 69 2.93 1.62 -19.12
CA PRO A 69 4.05 0.77 -18.74
C PRO A 69 5.30 1.57 -18.38
N MET A 70 6.14 1.01 -17.51
CA MET A 70 7.44 1.56 -17.16
C MET A 70 8.50 1.10 -18.17
N PRO A 71 9.20 2.02 -18.86
CA PRO A 71 10.36 1.67 -19.67
C PRO A 71 11.43 0.97 -18.82
N LYS A 72 12.06 -0.04 -19.40
CA LYS A 72 13.06 -0.88 -18.71
C LYS A 72 14.34 -0.91 -19.53
N ALA A 73 15.46 -0.54 -18.90
CA ALA A 73 16.76 -0.53 -19.57
C ALA A 73 17.11 -1.93 -20.07
N GLY A 74 17.58 -2.04 -21.32
CA GLY A 74 17.92 -3.32 -21.94
C GLY A 74 16.74 -4.10 -22.52
N TRP A 75 15.51 -3.58 -22.44
CA TRP A 75 14.31 -4.19 -23.01
C TRP A 75 13.63 -3.20 -23.96
N ALA A 76 13.18 -3.68 -25.12
CA ALA A 76 12.25 -2.95 -25.97
C ALA A 76 10.85 -3.02 -25.35
N LEU A 77 10.09 -1.93 -25.41
CA LEU A 77 8.75 -1.84 -24.84
C LEU A 77 7.76 -1.53 -25.97
N THR A 78 6.74 -2.38 -26.11
CA THR A 78 5.62 -2.17 -27.02
C THR A 78 4.29 -2.28 -26.29
N THR A 79 3.26 -1.61 -26.82
CA THR A 79 1.89 -1.65 -26.31
C THR A 79 0.93 -1.91 -27.45
N GLU A 80 -0.04 -2.76 -27.22
CA GLU A 80 -1.18 -2.97 -28.12
C GLU A 80 -2.38 -2.19 -27.58
N THR A 81 -2.94 -1.30 -28.39
CA THR A 81 -4.16 -0.54 -28.06
C THR A 81 -5.37 -1.20 -28.69
N GLY A 82 -6.48 -1.24 -27.97
CA GLY A 82 -7.75 -1.78 -28.44
C GLY A 82 -8.94 -1.23 -27.66
N PRO A 83 -10.17 -1.51 -28.12
CA PRO A 83 -11.38 -1.04 -27.46
C PRO A 83 -11.54 -1.67 -26.07
N TYR A 84 -12.13 -0.93 -25.13
CA TYR A 84 -12.64 -1.49 -23.88
C TYR A 84 -14.02 -2.11 -24.10
N ALA A 85 -14.36 -3.13 -23.32
CA ALA A 85 -15.71 -3.71 -23.37
C ALA A 85 -16.78 -2.71 -22.91
N VAL A 86 -16.43 -1.88 -21.93
CA VAL A 86 -17.23 -0.76 -21.42
C VAL A 86 -16.35 0.50 -21.41
N PRO A 87 -16.82 1.65 -21.91
CA PRO A 87 -16.06 2.90 -21.81
C PRO A 87 -15.81 3.32 -20.36
N TYR A 88 -14.67 3.94 -20.09
CA TYR A 88 -14.34 4.50 -18.77
C TYR A 88 -14.39 6.01 -18.78
N ASP A 89 -14.84 6.64 -17.68
CA ASP A 89 -14.58 8.06 -17.46
C ASP A 89 -13.20 8.24 -16.82
N ASN A 90 -12.42 9.17 -17.39
CA ASN A 90 -11.15 9.60 -16.85
C ASN A 90 -11.17 11.11 -16.66
N HIS A 91 -11.65 11.57 -15.51
CA HIS A 91 -11.75 12.99 -15.17
C HIS A 91 -12.61 13.78 -16.18
N GLY A 92 -13.79 13.26 -16.53
CA GLY A 92 -14.71 13.86 -17.49
C GLY A 92 -14.36 13.61 -18.96
N THR A 93 -13.32 12.80 -19.22
CA THR A 93 -12.97 12.35 -20.57
C THR A 93 -13.37 10.89 -20.73
N GLU A 94 -14.33 10.62 -21.61
CA GLU A 94 -14.69 9.25 -21.98
C GLU A 94 -13.55 8.58 -22.73
N MET A 95 -13.16 7.40 -22.27
CA MET A 95 -12.15 6.54 -22.86
C MET A 95 -12.83 5.28 -23.40
N THR A 96 -12.91 5.16 -24.72
CA THR A 96 -13.49 3.99 -25.41
C THR A 96 -12.44 2.93 -25.78
N GLU A 97 -11.16 3.30 -25.78
CA GLU A 97 -10.03 2.42 -26.07
C GLU A 97 -8.81 2.75 -25.22
N GLY A 98 -7.87 1.82 -25.14
CA GLY A 98 -6.58 2.01 -24.48
C GLY A 98 -5.70 0.77 -24.56
N VAL A 99 -4.62 0.74 -23.78
CA VAL A 99 -3.67 -0.37 -23.82
C VAL A 99 -4.34 -1.66 -23.31
N ARG A 100 -4.32 -2.70 -24.16
CA ARG A 100 -4.85 -4.05 -23.87
C ARG A 100 -3.75 -5.09 -23.67
N ALA A 101 -2.53 -4.80 -24.11
CA ALA A 101 -1.36 -5.60 -23.76
C ALA A 101 -0.09 -4.76 -23.73
N VAL A 102 0.83 -5.15 -22.85
CA VAL A 102 2.17 -4.57 -22.72
C VAL A 102 3.19 -5.68 -22.91
N THR A 103 4.19 -5.46 -23.77
CA THR A 103 5.26 -6.42 -24.00
C THR A 103 6.62 -5.76 -23.80
N TRP A 104 7.45 -6.39 -22.96
CA TRP A 104 8.89 -6.12 -22.88
C TRP A 104 9.62 -7.23 -23.62
N SER A 105 10.44 -6.91 -24.63
CA SER A 105 11.14 -7.90 -25.46
C SER A 105 12.61 -7.57 -25.69
N GLY A 106 13.37 -8.57 -26.16
CA GLY A 106 14.79 -8.43 -26.49
C GLY A 106 15.73 -8.32 -25.30
N GLY A 107 15.22 -8.47 -24.08
CA GLY A 107 16.05 -8.56 -22.88
C GLY A 107 16.61 -9.96 -22.66
N ALA A 108 17.29 -10.14 -21.54
CA ALA A 108 17.83 -11.42 -21.12
C ALA A 108 17.77 -11.53 -19.59
N LEU A 109 16.75 -12.21 -19.08
CA LEU A 109 16.68 -12.62 -17.68
C LEU A 109 17.18 -14.06 -17.57
N GLU A 110 18.38 -14.25 -17.01
CA GLU A 110 18.96 -15.58 -16.79
C GLU A 110 18.12 -16.42 -15.82
N ASP A 111 18.16 -17.74 -15.98
CA ASP A 111 17.35 -18.67 -15.19
C ASP A 111 17.64 -18.60 -13.68
N GLY A 112 18.86 -18.23 -13.29
CA GLY A 112 19.24 -18.10 -11.89
C GLY A 112 18.78 -16.80 -11.22
N TRP A 113 18.14 -15.87 -11.95
CA TRP A 113 17.77 -14.55 -11.47
C TRP A 113 16.27 -14.30 -11.62
N TYR A 114 15.74 -13.40 -10.80
CA TYR A 114 14.40 -12.88 -10.96
C TYR A 114 14.44 -11.44 -11.48
N ASP A 115 13.35 -10.98 -12.07
CA ASP A 115 13.19 -9.59 -12.48
C ASP A 115 11.74 -9.12 -12.34
N GLU A 116 11.55 -7.81 -12.46
CA GLU A 116 10.26 -7.15 -12.33
C GLU A 116 9.90 -6.31 -13.57
N PHE A 117 8.63 -6.41 -13.94
CA PHE A 117 8.00 -5.74 -15.07
C PHE A 117 6.81 -4.93 -14.56
N THR A 118 6.90 -3.61 -14.68
CA THR A 118 6.01 -2.68 -13.98
C THR A 118 5.17 -1.88 -14.95
N LEU A 119 3.89 -1.75 -14.65
CA LEU A 119 2.98 -0.78 -15.26
C LEU A 119 2.18 -0.06 -14.18
N ARG A 120 1.58 1.07 -14.52
CA ARG A 120 0.54 1.70 -13.70
C ARG A 120 -0.76 1.75 -14.49
N GLY A 121 -1.89 1.77 -13.80
CA GLY A 121 -3.21 1.99 -14.38
C GLY A 121 -4.23 2.22 -13.28
N THR A 122 -5.50 2.36 -13.66
CA THR A 122 -6.60 2.65 -12.73
C THR A 122 -7.55 1.47 -12.72
N VAL A 123 -7.94 1.02 -11.52
CA VAL A 123 -9.05 0.07 -11.38
C VAL A 123 -10.34 0.83 -11.64
N GLY A 124 -11.19 0.32 -12.54
CA GLY A 124 -12.47 0.94 -12.88
C GLY A 124 -13.33 1.21 -11.64
N PRO A 125 -14.08 2.32 -11.59
CA PRO A 125 -14.94 2.64 -10.44
C PRO A 125 -16.09 1.64 -10.26
N ASP A 126 -16.52 0.98 -11.35
CA ASP A 126 -17.59 -0.01 -11.34
C ASP A 126 -17.09 -1.44 -11.03
N ALA A 127 -15.80 -1.61 -10.73
CA ALA A 127 -15.25 -2.91 -10.41
C ALA A 127 -15.73 -3.42 -9.04
N GLU A 128 -15.99 -4.72 -8.92
CA GLU A 128 -16.57 -5.30 -7.71
C GLU A 128 -15.50 -5.48 -6.61
N ALA A 129 -15.65 -4.78 -5.50
CA ALA A 129 -14.83 -5.00 -4.31
C ALA A 129 -15.03 -6.42 -3.75
N GLY A 130 -13.94 -7.06 -3.34
CA GLY A 130 -13.90 -8.46 -2.92
C GLY A 130 -13.63 -9.45 -4.07
N SER A 131 -13.67 -9.00 -5.32
CA SER A 131 -13.33 -9.83 -6.47
C SER A 131 -11.82 -9.85 -6.76
N MET A 132 -11.36 -10.87 -7.47
CA MET A 132 -9.97 -10.97 -7.94
C MET A 132 -9.86 -10.40 -9.36
N LEU A 133 -8.88 -9.54 -9.57
CA LEU A 133 -8.51 -9.05 -10.90
C LEU A 133 -7.21 -9.72 -11.34
N TYR A 134 -7.32 -10.55 -12.38
CA TYR A 134 -6.22 -11.34 -12.92
C TYR A 134 -5.50 -10.58 -14.04
N PHE A 135 -4.17 -10.70 -14.09
CA PHE A 135 -3.30 -10.14 -15.12
C PHE A 135 -2.62 -11.29 -15.89
N PRO A 136 -3.31 -11.86 -16.89
CA PRO A 136 -2.76 -12.93 -17.72
C PRO A 136 -1.40 -12.52 -18.26
N SER A 137 -0.42 -13.39 -18.06
CA SER A 137 0.98 -13.07 -18.34
C SER A 137 1.64 -14.22 -19.09
N LEU A 138 2.45 -13.87 -20.09
CA LEU A 138 3.20 -14.82 -20.90
C LEU A 138 4.69 -14.49 -20.82
N GLN A 139 5.48 -15.49 -20.49
CA GLN A 139 6.93 -15.44 -20.52
C GLN A 139 7.44 -16.28 -21.69
N SER A 140 8.23 -15.68 -22.57
CA SER A 140 8.85 -16.39 -23.69
C SER A 140 10.37 -16.43 -23.54
N CYS A 141 10.91 -17.63 -23.79
CA CYS A 141 12.32 -17.93 -23.83
C CYS A 141 12.70 -18.47 -25.23
N ALA A 142 13.95 -18.88 -25.44
CA ALA A 142 14.41 -19.29 -26.77
C ALA A 142 13.62 -20.49 -27.34
N ASN A 143 13.34 -21.50 -26.52
CA ASN A 143 12.64 -22.74 -26.88
C ASN A 143 11.56 -23.12 -25.85
N GLY A 144 11.13 -22.17 -25.03
CA GLY A 144 10.22 -22.41 -23.93
C GLY A 144 9.27 -21.24 -23.71
N THR A 145 8.17 -21.54 -23.04
CA THR A 145 7.17 -20.55 -22.66
C THR A 145 6.65 -20.94 -21.27
N ALA A 146 6.43 -19.96 -20.41
CA ALA A 146 5.60 -20.12 -19.23
C ALA A 146 4.33 -19.28 -19.45
N ASP A 147 3.19 -19.97 -19.41
CA ASP A 147 1.88 -19.42 -19.74
C ASP A 147 1.06 -19.33 -18.46
N TRP A 148 0.99 -18.13 -17.88
CA TRP A 148 0.24 -17.81 -16.67
C TRP A 148 -1.02 -17.02 -17.05
N THR A 149 -1.88 -17.60 -17.89
CA THR A 149 -3.10 -16.95 -18.39
C THR A 149 -4.39 -17.54 -17.83
N ASP A 150 -4.32 -18.57 -16.99
CA ASP A 150 -5.50 -19.18 -16.38
C ASP A 150 -6.11 -18.26 -15.31
N THR A 151 -7.31 -17.75 -15.58
CA THR A 151 -8.06 -16.84 -14.69
C THR A 151 -9.20 -17.53 -13.92
N SER A 152 -9.21 -18.87 -13.88
CA SER A 152 -10.29 -19.63 -13.24
C SER A 152 -10.36 -19.46 -11.72
N GLY A 153 -9.29 -18.98 -11.09
CA GLY A 153 -9.14 -18.90 -9.64
C GLY A 153 -8.95 -20.26 -8.96
N SER A 154 -8.80 -21.34 -9.74
CA SER A 154 -8.52 -22.66 -9.20
C SER A 154 -7.09 -22.73 -8.66
N ARG A 155 -6.91 -23.38 -7.51
CA ARG A 155 -5.58 -23.61 -6.91
C ARG A 155 -4.86 -24.82 -7.50
N ASP A 156 -5.56 -25.61 -8.31
CA ASP A 156 -5.05 -26.87 -8.87
C ASP A 156 -4.47 -26.70 -10.28
N VAL A 157 -4.47 -25.48 -10.83
CA VAL A 157 -3.90 -25.20 -12.15
C VAL A 157 -2.39 -25.03 -12.04
N SER A 158 -1.68 -25.53 -13.06
CA SER A 158 -0.21 -25.52 -13.05
C SER A 158 0.37 -24.12 -13.13
N ASN A 159 -0.32 -23.18 -13.79
CA ASN A 159 0.18 -21.84 -14.05
C ASN A 159 -0.97 -20.83 -13.92
N PRO A 160 -1.39 -20.51 -12.69
CA PRO A 160 -2.44 -19.51 -12.48
C PRO A 160 -1.96 -18.15 -12.95
N ALA A 161 -2.88 -17.35 -13.49
CA ALA A 161 -2.58 -15.95 -13.78
C ALA A 161 -2.29 -15.18 -12.47
N PRO A 162 -1.28 -14.31 -12.46
CA PRO A 162 -1.04 -13.39 -11.35
C PRO A 162 -2.29 -12.52 -11.10
N ASP A 163 -2.63 -12.28 -9.84
CA ASP A 163 -3.85 -11.59 -9.47
C ASP A 163 -3.67 -10.61 -8.32
N ILE A 164 -4.66 -9.73 -8.17
CA ILE A 164 -4.81 -8.82 -7.03
C ILE A 164 -6.25 -8.86 -6.53
N LEU A 165 -6.42 -8.77 -5.22
CA LEU A 165 -7.73 -8.58 -4.61
C LEU A 165 -8.18 -7.13 -4.82
N LEU A 166 -9.35 -6.93 -5.41
CA LEU A 166 -9.97 -5.62 -5.44
C LEU A 166 -10.58 -5.33 -4.06
N VAL A 167 -10.16 -4.24 -3.45
CA VAL A 167 -10.72 -3.76 -2.18
C VAL A 167 -11.59 -2.54 -2.44
N ALA A 168 -12.54 -2.28 -1.55
CA ALA A 168 -13.43 -1.13 -1.70
C ALA A 168 -12.62 0.15 -1.92
N GLY A 169 -12.95 0.86 -2.99
CA GLY A 169 -12.47 2.22 -3.22
C GLY A 169 -13.02 3.13 -2.13
N MET A 170 -12.20 4.03 -1.59
CA MET A 170 -12.76 5.19 -0.90
C MET A 170 -13.44 6.02 -1.99
N GLU A 171 -14.78 6.11 -1.96
CA GLU A 171 -15.50 7.13 -2.71
C GLU A 171 -14.81 8.47 -2.46
N ASP A 172 -14.55 9.21 -3.54
CA ASP A 172 -13.91 10.52 -3.54
C ASP A 172 -14.36 11.31 -2.30
N GLN A 173 -13.47 11.51 -1.33
CA GLN A 173 -12.48 12.57 -1.46
C GLN A 173 -11.04 12.10 -1.21
N GLY A 174 -10.29 11.93 -2.32
CA GLY A 174 -8.84 12.18 -2.35
C GLY A 174 -7.88 11.13 -1.77
N HIS A 175 -7.42 10.23 -2.65
CA HIS A 175 -6.08 9.61 -2.74
C HIS A 175 -5.40 8.93 -1.50
N GLY A 176 -5.44 7.58 -1.48
CA GLY A 176 -4.30 6.64 -1.61
C GLY A 176 -3.25 6.43 -0.50
N ALA A 177 -3.23 5.26 0.16
CA ALA A 177 -2.34 4.08 -0.15
C ALA A 177 -2.47 2.95 0.89
N MET A 178 -2.08 1.72 0.49
CA MET A 178 -2.14 0.46 1.24
C MET A 178 -1.37 0.44 2.57
N ALA A 179 -2.02 -0.10 3.60
CA ALA A 179 -1.45 -1.01 4.59
C ALA A 179 -2.60 -1.87 5.14
N MET A 180 -2.27 -3.11 5.54
CA MET A 180 -3.08 -4.04 6.36
C MET A 180 -4.15 -3.31 7.19
N PRO A 181 -5.40 -3.80 7.20
CA PRO A 181 -6.60 -2.95 7.12
C PRO A 181 -6.45 -1.64 7.90
N LEU A 182 -6.00 -0.58 7.21
CA LEU A 182 -6.01 0.79 7.71
C LEU A 182 -7.43 1.35 7.91
N ASN A 183 -8.44 0.56 7.56
CA ASN A 183 -9.84 0.91 7.63
C ASN A 183 -10.62 0.09 8.67
N SER A 184 -9.97 -0.39 9.74
CA SER A 184 -10.73 -0.50 10.99
C SER A 184 -10.96 0.93 11.48
N THR A 185 -12.03 1.57 10.99
CA THR A 185 -12.60 2.71 11.67
C THR A 185 -12.83 2.26 13.11
N VAL A 186 -12.10 2.84 14.05
CA VAL A 186 -12.29 2.56 15.46
C VAL A 186 -13.27 3.58 15.97
N THR A 187 -14.43 3.11 16.40
CA THR A 187 -15.46 3.96 17.00
C THR A 187 -15.22 4.07 18.51
N LEU A 188 -15.12 5.30 19.02
CA LEU A 188 -15.08 5.64 20.43
C LEU A 188 -16.22 6.63 20.72
N GLY A 189 -17.35 6.11 21.23
CA GLY A 189 -18.56 6.93 21.34
C GLY A 189 -18.99 7.43 19.95
N ASP A 190 -19.12 8.75 19.80
CA ASP A 190 -19.47 9.40 18.53
C ASP A 190 -18.25 9.78 17.68
N LEU A 191 -17.04 9.35 18.07
CA LEU A 191 -15.83 9.58 17.30
C LEU A 191 -15.48 8.37 16.45
N GLU A 192 -15.24 8.61 15.17
CA GLU A 192 -14.72 7.64 14.22
C GLU A 192 -13.25 7.97 13.89
N LEU A 193 -12.35 7.06 14.21
CA LEU A 193 -10.92 7.21 13.97
C LEU A 193 -10.48 6.28 12.84
N SER A 194 -9.89 6.82 11.78
CA SER A 194 -9.54 6.07 10.58
C SER A 194 -8.16 6.42 10.04
N GLY A 195 -7.59 5.50 9.25
CA GLY A 195 -6.30 5.68 8.58
C GLY A 195 -5.09 6.01 9.48
N PRO A 196 -4.93 5.41 10.67
CA PRO A 196 -3.80 5.75 11.54
C PRO A 196 -2.47 5.27 10.96
N PHE A 197 -1.44 6.12 10.87
CA PHE A 197 -0.09 5.69 10.47
C PHE A 197 1.00 6.56 11.11
N ALA A 198 2.21 6.01 11.21
CA ALA A 198 3.41 6.74 11.65
C ALA A 198 4.48 6.74 10.55
N ARG A 199 5.38 7.72 10.57
CA ARG A 199 6.51 7.79 9.62
C ARG A 199 7.72 7.05 10.15
N ALA A 200 8.33 6.25 9.28
CA ALA A 200 9.60 5.61 9.53
C ALA A 200 10.70 6.63 9.83
N THR A 201 11.60 6.27 10.73
CA THR A 201 12.74 7.07 11.15
C THR A 201 14.04 6.46 10.68
N LEU A 202 15.03 7.30 10.39
CA LEU A 202 16.41 6.82 10.27
C LEU A 202 16.94 6.39 11.65
N PRO A 203 17.98 5.55 11.71
CA PRO A 203 18.68 5.28 12.95
C PRO A 203 19.07 6.57 13.70
N ASN A 204 18.90 6.58 15.02
CA ASN A 204 19.21 7.68 15.93
C ASN A 204 18.38 8.97 15.77
N GLN A 205 17.24 8.95 15.06
CA GLN A 205 16.34 10.09 15.06
C GLN A 205 15.57 10.17 16.38
N PRO A 206 15.49 11.35 17.03
CA PRO A 206 14.84 11.49 18.33
C PRO A 206 13.32 11.64 18.23
N VAL A 207 12.78 11.89 17.03
CA VAL A 207 11.37 12.23 16.82
C VAL A 207 10.76 11.53 15.61
N ALA A 208 9.45 11.30 15.66
CA ALA A 208 8.64 10.82 14.54
C ALA A 208 7.28 11.52 14.51
N GLY A 209 6.58 11.46 13.36
CA GLY A 209 5.23 11.97 13.21
C GLY A 209 4.20 10.85 13.03
N GLY A 210 3.08 10.96 13.70
CA GLY A 210 1.87 10.14 13.59
C GLY A 210 0.69 10.93 13.03
N PHE A 211 -0.15 10.25 12.27
CA PHE A 211 -1.19 10.82 11.43
C PHE A 211 -2.44 9.92 11.46
N LEU A 212 -3.61 10.51 11.35
CA LEU A 212 -4.91 9.83 11.29
C LEU A 212 -6.01 10.84 10.92
N THR A 213 -7.20 10.34 10.63
CA THR A 213 -8.41 11.15 10.50
C THR A 213 -9.34 10.87 11.68
N ILE A 214 -9.93 11.94 12.22
CA ILE A 214 -10.89 11.87 13.32
C ILE A 214 -12.18 12.56 12.86
N THR A 215 -13.28 11.82 12.77
CA THR A 215 -14.61 12.35 12.44
C THR A 215 -15.46 12.32 13.70
N ASN A 216 -16.08 13.44 14.06
CA ASN A 216 -17.05 13.49 15.14
C ASN A 216 -18.45 13.46 14.53
N THR A 217 -19.14 12.34 14.67
CA THR A 217 -20.51 12.14 14.16
C THR A 217 -21.58 12.55 15.18
N GLY A 218 -21.16 13.05 16.34
CA GLY A 218 -22.05 13.44 17.43
C GLY A 218 -22.46 14.91 17.39
N ASP A 219 -23.31 15.28 18.33
CA ASP A 219 -23.89 16.63 18.44
C ASP A 219 -23.11 17.55 19.42
N SER A 220 -21.97 17.10 19.93
CA SER A 220 -21.13 17.89 20.85
C SER A 220 -19.65 17.81 20.52
N ASP A 221 -18.96 18.94 20.63
CA ASP A 221 -17.50 19.03 20.41
C ASP A 221 -16.73 18.12 21.36
N ASP A 222 -15.59 17.59 20.91
CA ASP A 222 -14.60 16.92 21.76
C ASP A 222 -13.21 17.56 21.54
N THR A 223 -12.22 17.19 22.34
CA THR A 223 -10.85 17.67 22.23
C THR A 223 -9.89 16.51 22.39
N LEU A 224 -8.98 16.29 21.42
CA LEU A 224 -7.86 15.37 21.58
C LEU A 224 -6.79 16.04 22.47
N ILE A 225 -6.72 15.66 23.73
CA ILE A 225 -5.90 16.32 24.75
C ILE A 225 -4.56 15.62 25.01
N ALA A 226 -4.42 14.33 24.66
CA ALA A 226 -3.15 13.63 24.83
C ALA A 226 -2.98 12.45 23.87
N ALA A 227 -1.72 12.06 23.67
CA ALA A 227 -1.34 10.79 23.07
C ALA A 227 -0.27 10.11 23.92
N ARG A 228 -0.19 8.78 23.89
CA ARG A 228 0.84 8.00 24.61
C ARG A 228 1.17 6.69 23.89
N SER A 229 2.43 6.27 23.96
CA SER A 229 2.94 5.03 23.36
C SER A 229 4.22 4.61 24.06
N ASP A 230 4.47 3.30 24.17
CA ASP A 230 5.76 2.79 24.66
C ASP A 230 6.92 3.08 23.69
N ALA A 231 6.62 3.51 22.46
CA ALA A 231 7.62 3.84 21.45
C ALA A 231 8.35 5.18 21.71
N ALA A 232 7.83 6.04 22.59
CA ALA A 232 8.36 7.38 22.84
C ALA A 232 8.20 7.78 24.31
N ALA A 233 9.15 8.54 24.86
CA ALA A 233 9.07 8.98 26.25
C ALA A 233 7.93 10.00 26.48
N ARG A 234 7.62 10.82 25.48
CA ARG A 234 6.46 11.73 25.48
C ARG A 234 5.86 11.83 24.08
N MET A 235 4.57 12.15 24.02
CA MET A 235 3.90 12.44 22.76
C MET A 235 3.10 13.74 22.90
N GLU A 236 3.12 14.54 21.86
CA GLU A 236 2.58 15.90 21.85
C GLU A 236 1.69 16.07 20.62
N VAL A 237 0.63 16.89 20.70
CA VAL A 237 -0.23 17.21 19.54
C VAL A 237 0.25 18.55 18.97
N HIS A 238 0.62 18.56 17.70
CA HIS A 238 1.25 19.71 17.04
C HIS A 238 0.46 20.16 15.83
N GLU A 239 0.64 21.42 15.45
CA GLU A 239 0.19 21.99 14.19
C GLU A 239 1.36 22.58 13.41
N MET A 240 1.18 22.70 12.10
CA MET A 240 2.04 23.49 11.23
C MET A 240 1.28 24.76 10.84
N ALA A 241 1.73 25.91 11.33
CA ALA A 241 1.12 27.21 11.03
C ALA A 241 2.14 28.15 10.38
N MET A 242 1.67 29.03 9.50
CA MET A 242 2.50 30.13 9.00
C MET A 242 2.65 31.18 10.08
N ASP A 243 3.89 31.54 10.40
CA ASP A 243 4.22 32.67 11.24
C ASP A 243 5.14 33.60 10.43
N GLY A 244 4.49 34.56 9.75
CA GLY A 244 5.07 35.32 8.65
C GLY A 244 5.29 34.43 7.42
N ASP A 245 6.50 34.49 6.86
CA ASP A 245 6.89 33.68 5.70
C ASP A 245 7.47 32.29 6.09
N VAL A 246 7.44 31.94 7.38
CA VAL A 246 8.02 30.70 7.90
C VAL A 246 6.92 29.77 8.41
N MET A 247 6.91 28.54 7.90
CA MET A 247 6.08 27.48 8.46
C MET A 247 6.70 27.00 9.77
N ARG A 248 6.01 27.22 10.88
CA ARG A 248 6.45 26.80 12.22
C ARG A 248 5.59 25.66 12.73
N MET A 249 6.26 24.70 13.35
CA MET A 249 5.64 23.64 14.13
C MET A 249 5.37 24.16 15.54
N ARG A 250 4.16 23.95 16.06
CA ARG A 250 3.76 24.40 17.39
C ARG A 250 2.93 23.33 18.10
N GLU A 251 3.25 23.08 19.36
CA GLU A 251 2.44 22.25 20.25
C GLU A 251 1.10 22.93 20.60
N LEU A 252 0.03 22.15 20.61
CA LEU A 252 -1.29 22.53 21.08
C LEU A 252 -1.46 22.05 22.52
N GLU A 253 -1.00 22.85 23.50
CA GLU A 253 -1.06 22.49 24.93
C GLU A 253 -2.49 22.25 25.45
N GLN A 254 -3.49 22.88 24.83
CA GLN A 254 -4.90 22.70 25.16
C GLN A 254 -5.55 21.52 24.42
N GLY A 255 -4.80 20.82 23.58
CA GLY A 255 -5.30 19.77 22.70
C GLY A 255 -5.84 20.29 21.37
N LEU A 256 -6.23 19.35 20.52
CA LEU A 256 -6.79 19.59 19.19
C LEU A 256 -8.33 19.49 19.25
N PRO A 257 -9.07 20.59 19.01
CA PRO A 257 -10.53 20.56 18.97
C PRO A 257 -11.05 19.68 17.83
N ILE A 258 -12.05 18.86 18.12
CA ILE A 258 -12.81 18.02 17.20
C ILE A 258 -14.30 18.43 17.26
N PRO A 259 -14.72 19.47 16.52
CA PRO A 259 -16.09 19.98 16.61
C PRO A 259 -17.15 18.95 16.19
N ALA A 260 -18.36 19.09 16.72
CA ALA A 260 -19.51 18.26 16.35
C ALA A 260 -19.78 18.29 14.84
N GLY A 261 -19.99 17.12 14.23
CA GLY A 261 -20.26 16.98 12.79
C GLY A 261 -19.05 17.22 11.87
N GLU A 262 -17.88 17.53 12.41
CA GLU A 262 -16.69 17.88 11.63
C GLU A 262 -15.68 16.72 11.53
N THR A 263 -14.83 16.80 10.52
CA THR A 263 -13.70 15.89 10.32
C THR A 263 -12.38 16.65 10.44
N VAL A 264 -11.53 16.21 11.38
CA VAL A 264 -10.21 16.77 11.61
C VAL A 264 -9.14 15.80 11.11
N MET A 265 -8.30 16.28 10.20
CA MET A 265 -7.23 15.47 9.60
C MET A 265 -5.87 15.82 10.21
N LEU A 266 -5.25 14.83 10.85
CA LEU A 266 -3.85 14.89 11.23
C LEU A 266 -3.02 14.35 10.06
N LYS A 267 -2.38 15.25 9.31
CA LYS A 267 -1.66 14.94 8.07
C LYS A 267 -0.32 15.68 7.97
N PRO A 268 0.63 15.20 7.14
CA PRO A 268 1.88 15.90 6.90
C PRO A 268 1.66 17.35 6.45
N GLY A 269 2.26 18.31 7.18
CA GLY A 269 2.11 19.74 6.91
C GLY A 269 0.85 20.39 7.52
N GLY A 270 0.08 19.68 8.34
CA GLY A 270 -1.03 20.22 9.13
C GLY A 270 -0.92 19.79 10.60
N PHE A 271 -2.04 19.38 11.21
CA PHE A 271 -2.02 18.76 12.53
C PHE A 271 -1.31 17.40 12.49
N HIS A 272 -0.63 17.03 13.56
CA HIS A 272 0.06 15.75 13.67
C HIS A 272 0.37 15.43 15.13
N ILE A 273 0.59 14.15 15.41
CA ILE A 273 1.07 13.69 16.71
C ILE A 273 2.58 13.53 16.63
N MET A 274 3.32 14.22 17.49
CA MET A 274 4.76 14.10 17.60
C MET A 274 5.13 13.04 18.62
N PHE A 275 5.91 12.06 18.19
CA PHE A 275 6.64 11.16 19.07
C PHE A 275 7.94 11.83 19.43
N MET A 276 8.21 12.01 20.72
CA MET A 276 9.38 12.73 21.20
C MET A 276 10.21 11.83 22.11
N ASP A 277 11.53 11.89 21.93
CA ASP A 277 12.50 11.03 22.59
C ASP A 277 12.13 9.55 22.39
N LEU A 278 12.19 9.12 21.12
CA LEU A 278 11.92 7.75 20.71
C LEU A 278 12.79 6.73 21.47
N ALA A 279 12.17 5.65 21.94
CA ALA A 279 12.86 4.54 22.61
C ALA A 279 13.74 3.72 21.65
N GLY A 280 13.45 3.79 20.35
CA GLY A 280 14.17 3.13 19.26
C GLY A 280 13.63 3.60 17.91
N PRO A 281 14.28 3.22 16.79
CA PRO A 281 13.81 3.62 15.47
C PRO A 281 12.44 2.99 15.17
N LEU A 282 11.52 3.78 14.60
CA LEU A 282 10.34 3.26 13.91
C LEU A 282 10.77 2.76 12.54
N ALA A 283 10.87 1.45 12.34
CA ALA A 283 11.26 0.86 11.07
C ALA A 283 10.05 0.70 10.14
N GLU A 284 10.26 0.93 8.84
CA GLU A 284 9.22 0.75 7.83
C GLU A 284 8.73 -0.71 7.80
N GLY A 285 7.41 -0.90 7.74
CA GLY A 285 6.77 -2.21 7.80
C GLY A 285 6.39 -2.67 9.21
N ASP A 286 6.94 -2.04 10.25
CA ASP A 286 6.53 -2.31 11.63
C ASP A 286 5.19 -1.64 11.96
N SER A 287 4.71 -1.87 13.18
CA SER A 287 3.54 -1.18 13.73
C SER A 287 3.80 -0.73 15.17
N THR A 288 3.29 0.43 15.54
CA THR A 288 3.35 0.96 16.90
C THR A 288 1.95 1.15 17.48
N ARG A 289 1.76 0.87 18.76
CA ARG A 289 0.48 1.12 19.44
C ARG A 289 0.48 2.52 20.04
N VAL A 290 -0.56 3.30 19.74
CA VAL A 290 -0.75 4.65 20.26
C VAL A 290 -2.10 4.74 20.93
N THR A 291 -2.13 5.20 22.18
CA THR A 291 -3.37 5.52 22.88
C THR A 291 -3.63 7.00 22.77
N LEU A 292 -4.81 7.37 22.28
CA LEU A 292 -5.31 8.73 22.21
C LEU A 292 -6.27 8.97 23.36
N VAL A 293 -6.21 10.17 23.94
CA VAL A 293 -7.03 10.59 25.08
C VAL A 293 -7.85 11.80 24.66
N PHE A 294 -9.17 11.63 24.64
CA PHE A 294 -10.14 12.67 24.38
C PHE A 294 -10.72 13.19 25.69
N GLU A 295 -11.08 14.47 25.71
CA GLU A 295 -11.64 15.12 26.90
C GLU A 295 -13.00 14.52 27.30
N LYS A 296 -13.85 14.17 26.33
CA LYS A 296 -15.20 13.63 26.58
C LYS A 296 -15.34 12.16 26.24
N ALA A 297 -14.91 11.73 25.07
CA ALA A 297 -15.07 10.34 24.61
C ALA A 297 -14.18 9.33 25.35
N GLY A 298 -13.16 9.81 26.08
CA GLY A 298 -12.23 8.97 26.84
C GLY A 298 -11.05 8.49 26.00
N GLU A 299 -10.60 7.26 26.21
CA GLU A 299 -9.35 6.77 25.60
C GLU A 299 -9.57 5.66 24.59
N VAL A 300 -8.76 5.65 23.53
CA VAL A 300 -8.73 4.59 22.51
C VAL A 300 -7.31 4.26 22.11
N THR A 301 -6.98 2.96 22.06
CA THR A 301 -5.68 2.49 21.55
C THR A 301 -5.78 2.06 20.09
N LEU A 302 -5.03 2.72 19.24
CA LEU A 302 -4.89 2.43 17.82
C LEU A 302 -3.58 1.70 17.54
N THR A 303 -3.58 0.88 16.49
CA THR A 303 -2.35 0.33 15.91
C THR A 303 -1.98 1.17 14.68
N MET A 304 -0.83 1.83 14.72
CA MET A 304 -0.30 2.66 13.64
C MET A 304 0.78 1.89 12.86
N PRO A 305 0.53 1.45 11.62
CA PRO A 305 1.57 1.01 10.72
C PRO A 305 2.62 2.10 10.48
N VAL A 306 3.88 1.70 10.39
CA VAL A 306 5.02 2.56 10.11
C VAL A 306 5.32 2.52 8.61
N VAL A 307 5.16 3.66 7.93
CA VAL A 307 5.35 3.78 6.47
C VAL A 307 6.58 4.60 6.12
N ALA A 308 7.10 4.43 4.90
CA ALA A 308 8.26 5.17 4.39
C ALA A 308 8.20 6.68 4.68
N ARG A 309 9.31 7.24 5.18
CA ARG A 309 9.44 8.67 5.55
C ARG A 309 9.07 9.64 4.42
N ASN A 310 9.36 9.24 3.19
CA ASN A 310 9.16 10.05 1.97
C ASN A 310 7.83 9.80 1.28
N ARG A 311 6.94 8.97 1.85
CA ARG A 311 5.55 8.96 1.40
C ARG A 311 4.97 10.34 1.72
N ALA A 312 4.84 11.16 0.67
CA ALA A 312 4.18 12.44 0.76
C ALA A 312 2.76 12.17 1.24
N GLY A 313 2.41 12.65 2.44
CA GLY A 313 1.01 12.93 2.69
C GLY A 313 0.57 13.94 1.64
N HIS A 314 -0.62 13.77 1.08
CA HIS A 314 -1.17 14.64 0.05
C HIS A 314 -1.11 16.12 0.46
N GLY A 315 -0.03 16.77 0.04
CA GLY A 315 0.23 18.19 0.13
C GLY A 315 0.42 18.69 -1.29
N GLY A 316 -0.66 19.20 -1.88
CA GLY A 316 -0.63 19.85 -3.17
C GLY A 316 0.32 21.05 -3.12
N ARG A 317 1.33 21.06 -4.00
CA ARG A 317 2.05 22.30 -4.33
C ARG A 317 1.36 22.94 -5.52
N ALA A 318 0.70 24.06 -5.22
CA ALA A 318 0.29 25.05 -6.19
C ALA A 318 1.51 25.74 -6.82
N GLY A 319 1.38 26.06 -8.11
CA GLY A 319 2.06 27.18 -8.77
C GLY A 319 3.35 26.86 -9.52
N HIS A 320 3.33 26.99 -10.84
CA HIS A 320 3.88 28.19 -11.49
C HIS A 320 3.32 28.31 -12.91
N GLY A 321 2.39 29.26 -13.09
CA GLY A 321 2.06 29.80 -14.40
C GLY A 321 3.24 30.62 -14.92
N ALA A 322 3.53 30.46 -16.20
CA ALA A 322 4.45 31.31 -16.94
C ALA A 322 3.66 31.97 -18.08
N ASP A 323 3.18 33.19 -17.81
CA ASP A 323 2.96 34.20 -18.84
C ASP A 323 4.30 34.92 -19.08
N GLY A 324 4.70 35.08 -20.34
CA GLY A 324 5.88 35.89 -20.65
C GLY A 324 6.41 35.80 -22.08
N LYS A 325 5.66 36.42 -23.01
CA LYS A 325 6.04 36.86 -24.38
C LYS A 325 6.29 35.82 -25.48
#